data_AF-U6MW59-F1
#
_entry.id   AF-U6MW59-F1
#
_cell.length_a   1.000
_cell.length_b   1.000
_cell.length_c   1.000
_cell.angle_alpha   90.00
_cell.angle_beta   90.00
_cell.angle_gamma   90.00
#
_symmetry.space_group_name_H-M   'P 1'
#
loop_
_entity.id
_entity.type
_entity.pdbx_description
1 polymer ?
#
loop_
_entity_poly.entity_id
_entity_poly.type
_entity_poly.pdbx_seq_one_letter_code
_entity_poly.pdbx_strand_id
1 'polypeptide(L)'
;MAPQPQGGGPRITATGDIIWPGPNPSTRQQGLALPLAAGGQQQQQQQGIVCVSAFTVLLCLIGLCLHEFAHAATAYHAGVEGVAESYIYTCLLVSVFFSTIFRSTTFSERAVRSRGWKTAMALAGPATNLLLGMLGSFCVQVYILVASANPSIIPLPIIGLICFIFLQFMSAVVNLIPFPPLE
;
A
#
# COMPACT_ATOMS: atom_id res chain seq x y z
N MET A 1 -39.29 29.60 28.99
CA MET A 1 -39.77 29.39 27.62
C MET A 1 -39.56 30.71 26.88
N ALA A 2 -38.40 30.87 26.21
CA ALA A 2 -38.06 32.11 25.52
C ALA A 2 -38.74 32.14 24.13
N PRO A 3 -39.21 33.31 23.66
CA PRO A 3 -39.89 33.40 22.36
C PRO A 3 -38.88 33.16 21.22
N GLN A 4 -39.27 32.30 20.27
CA GLN A 4 -38.56 32.08 19.02
C GLN A 4 -38.47 33.40 18.21
N PRO A 5 -37.31 33.75 17.63
CA PRO A 5 -37.22 34.91 16.75
C PRO A 5 -37.94 34.58 15.44
N GLN A 6 -39.08 35.24 15.20
CA GLN A 6 -39.80 35.14 13.93
C GLN A 6 -38.88 35.65 12.82
N GLY A 7 -38.45 34.74 11.94
CA GLY A 7 -37.72 35.07 10.72
C GLY A 7 -38.57 36.02 9.88
N GLY A 8 -38.13 37.28 9.77
CA GLY A 8 -38.82 38.29 8.98
C GLY A 8 -38.82 37.90 7.51
N GLY A 9 -39.98 37.48 6.99
CA GLY A 9 -40.18 37.26 5.56
C GLY A 9 -40.02 38.55 4.75
N PRO A 10 -39.91 38.44 3.41
CA PRO A 10 -39.79 39.60 2.52
C PRO A 10 -40.92 40.60 2.76
N ARG A 11 -40.57 41.89 2.90
CA ARG A 11 -41.54 42.97 3.09
C ARG A 11 -41.67 43.77 1.80
N ILE A 12 -42.90 44.07 1.43
CA ILE A 12 -43.22 44.91 0.27
C ILE A 12 -43.44 46.34 0.79
N THR A 13 -42.71 47.28 0.23
CA THR A 13 -42.81 48.71 0.57
C THR A 13 -44.04 49.31 -0.11
N ALA A 14 -44.58 50.43 0.42
CA ALA A 14 -45.77 51.07 -0.17
C ALA A 14 -45.57 51.55 -1.63
N THR A 15 -44.32 51.67 -2.08
CA THR A 15 -43.92 51.96 -3.47
C THR A 15 -43.83 50.73 -4.38
N GLY A 16 -44.07 49.52 -3.86
CA GLY A 16 -44.02 48.27 -4.61
C GLY A 16 -42.65 47.58 -4.61
N ASP A 17 -41.62 48.16 -4.00
CA ASP A 17 -40.30 47.56 -3.91
C ASP A 17 -40.27 46.41 -2.90
N ILE A 18 -39.69 45.27 -3.30
CA ILE A 18 -39.52 44.09 -2.44
C ILE A 18 -38.18 44.19 -1.71
N ILE A 19 -38.22 44.35 -0.39
CA ILE A 19 -37.01 44.37 0.45
C ILE A 19 -36.78 42.94 0.99
N TRP A 20 -35.72 42.31 0.48
CA TRP A 20 -35.27 41.01 0.98
C TRP A 20 -34.55 41.18 2.33
N PRO A 21 -34.83 40.33 3.34
CA PRO A 21 -34.06 40.31 4.57
C PRO A 21 -32.60 39.98 4.23
N GLY A 22 -31.66 40.81 4.71
CA GLY A 22 -30.23 40.57 4.56
C GLY A 22 -29.82 39.22 5.18
N PRO A 23 -28.75 38.59 4.68
CA PRO A 23 -28.30 37.29 5.18
C PRO A 23 -28.05 37.35 6.70
N ASN A 24 -28.65 36.42 7.43
CA ASN A 24 -28.54 36.31 8.89
C ASN A 24 -27.05 36.19 9.29
N PRO A 25 -26.56 36.92 10.30
CA PRO A 25 -25.17 36.83 10.75
C PRO A 25 -24.70 35.40 11.06
N SER A 26 -25.59 34.47 11.44
CA SER A 26 -25.28 33.06 11.62
C SER A 26 -24.82 32.36 10.34
N THR A 27 -25.35 32.73 9.18
CA THR A 27 -24.99 32.15 7.87
C THR A 27 -23.62 32.63 7.40
N ARG A 28 -23.21 33.85 7.78
CA ARG A 28 -21.84 34.36 7.52
C ARG A 28 -20.78 33.59 8.31
N GLN A 29 -21.08 33.19 9.55
CA GLN A 29 -20.13 32.41 10.35
C GLN A 29 -20.04 30.95 9.88
N GLN A 30 -21.12 30.38 9.36
CA GLN A 30 -21.13 29.04 8.75
C GLN A 30 -20.32 28.99 7.43
N GLY A 31 -20.41 30.03 6.60
CA GLY A 31 -19.61 30.13 5.37
C GLY A 31 -18.10 30.31 5.58
N LEU A 32 -17.68 30.86 6.73
CA LEU A 32 -16.27 31.04 7.08
C LEU A 32 -15.68 29.83 7.83
N ALA A 33 -16.52 29.06 8.54
CA ALA A 33 -16.12 27.83 9.23
C ALA A 33 -16.02 26.61 8.29
N LEU A 34 -16.79 26.59 7.18
CA LEU A 34 -16.75 25.51 6.18
C LEU A 34 -15.36 25.30 5.53
N PRO A 35 -14.66 26.34 5.03
CA PRO A 35 -13.37 26.14 4.37
C PRO A 35 -12.24 25.73 5.33
N LEU A 36 -12.27 26.14 6.61
CA LEU A 36 -11.28 25.70 7.60
C LEU A 36 -11.48 24.23 8.01
N ALA A 37 -12.73 23.79 8.20
CA ALA A 37 -13.04 22.39 8.50
C ALA A 37 -12.73 21.46 7.33
N ALA A 38 -12.97 21.91 6.09
CA ALA A 38 -12.62 21.18 4.87
C ALA A 38 -11.10 21.02 4.72
N GLY A 39 -10.31 22.06 5.02
CA GLY A 39 -8.84 22.00 4.98
C GLY A 39 -8.27 21.00 6.00
N GLY A 40 -8.80 20.99 7.23
CA GLY A 40 -8.36 20.04 8.27
C GLY A 40 -8.66 18.57 7.93
N GLN A 41 -9.84 18.29 7.36
CA GLN A 41 -10.21 16.94 6.90
C GLN A 41 -9.34 16.46 5.74
N GLN A 42 -9.06 17.33 4.76
CA GLN A 42 -8.18 17.00 3.64
C GLN A 42 -6.73 16.74 4.10
N GLN A 43 -6.23 17.53 5.05
CA GLN A 43 -4.87 17.38 5.56
C GLN A 43 -4.70 16.09 6.38
N GLN A 44 -5.69 15.73 7.21
CA GLN A 44 -5.68 14.48 7.98
C GLN A 44 -5.81 13.24 7.08
N GLN A 45 -6.62 13.32 6.02
CA GLN A 45 -6.72 12.26 5.01
C GLN A 45 -5.41 12.11 4.23
N GLN A 46 -4.79 13.22 3.82
CA GLN A 46 -3.51 13.19 3.10
C GLN A 46 -2.39 12.56 3.95
N GLN A 47 -2.32 12.92 5.23
CA GLN A 47 -1.34 12.35 6.15
C GLN A 47 -1.55 10.84 6.36
N GLY A 48 -2.81 10.40 6.50
CA GLY A 48 -3.15 8.98 6.59
C GLY A 48 -2.72 8.20 5.35
N ILE A 49 -2.97 8.74 4.16
CA ILE A 49 -2.56 8.14 2.88
C ILE A 49 -1.04 8.01 2.81
N VAL A 50 -0.29 9.07 3.16
CA VAL A 50 1.18 9.05 3.14
C VAL A 50 1.75 8.02 4.11
N CYS A 51 1.21 7.92 5.32
CA CYS A 51 1.67 6.92 6.30
C CYS A 51 1.41 5.49 5.81
N VAL A 52 0.21 5.22 5.28
CA VAL A 52 -0.15 3.88 4.77
C VAL A 52 0.68 3.52 3.54
N SER A 53 0.88 4.46 2.61
CA SER A 53 1.67 4.21 1.41
C SER A 53 3.14 3.98 1.74
N ALA A 54 3.74 4.82 2.59
CA ALA A 54 5.13 4.64 3.03
C ALA A 54 5.35 3.29 3.75
N PHE A 55 4.41 2.92 4.63
CA PHE A 55 4.45 1.62 5.31
C PHE A 55 4.32 0.45 4.32
N THR A 56 3.39 0.53 3.37
CA THR A 56 3.19 -0.51 2.35
C THR A 56 4.42 -0.65 1.46
N VAL A 57 4.99 0.47 1.00
CA VAL A 57 6.21 0.47 0.18
C VAL A 57 7.37 -0.16 0.93
N LEU A 58 7.57 0.19 2.20
CA LEU A 58 8.61 -0.42 3.02
C LEU A 58 8.46 -1.94 3.11
N LEU A 59 7.25 -2.44 3.35
CA LEU A 59 6.98 -3.88 3.37
C LEU A 59 7.22 -4.53 2.00
N CYS A 60 6.86 -3.86 0.91
CA CYS A 60 7.11 -4.36 -0.45
C CYS A 60 8.61 -4.45 -0.75
N LEU A 61 9.41 -3.46 -0.33
CA LEU A 61 10.87 -3.49 -0.49
C LEU A 61 11.49 -4.66 0.29
N ILE A 62 11.03 -4.88 1.53
CA ILE A 62 11.46 -6.04 2.32
C ILE A 62 11.07 -7.34 1.62
N GLY A 63 9.85 -7.42 1.08
CA GLY A 63 9.36 -8.57 0.32
C GLY A 63 10.19 -8.86 -0.94
N LEU A 64 10.56 -7.82 -1.69
CA LEU A 64 11.40 -7.95 -2.88
C LEU A 64 12.82 -8.43 -2.53
N CYS A 65 13.41 -7.90 -1.45
CA CYS A 65 14.70 -8.40 -0.96
C CYS A 65 14.64 -9.89 -0.59
N LEU A 66 13.56 -10.32 0.07
CA LEU A 66 13.36 -11.73 0.41
C LEU A 66 13.15 -12.61 -0.83
N HIS A 67 12.45 -12.10 -1.85
CA HIS A 67 12.26 -12.78 -3.14
C HIS A 67 13.60 -13.06 -3.84
N GLU A 68 14.46 -12.06 -4.00
CA GLU A 68 15.79 -12.22 -4.60
C GLU A 68 16.70 -13.11 -3.75
N PHE A 69 16.57 -13.02 -2.41
CA PHE A 69 17.26 -13.92 -1.49
C PHE A 69 16.83 -15.39 -1.66
N ALA A 70 15.57 -15.66 -2.01
CA ALA A 70 15.12 -17.03 -2.23
C ALA A 70 15.72 -17.63 -3.51
N HIS A 71 15.83 -16.86 -4.58
CA HIS A 71 16.58 -17.26 -5.79
C HIS A 71 18.05 -17.54 -5.45
N ALA A 72 18.66 -16.71 -4.61
CA ALA A 72 20.01 -16.93 -4.08
C ALA A 72 20.18 -18.26 -3.35
N ALA A 73 19.31 -18.48 -2.38
CA ALA A 73 19.40 -19.59 -1.46
C ALA A 73 19.20 -20.89 -2.25
N THR A 74 18.24 -20.91 -3.18
CA THR A 74 18.03 -22.05 -4.06
C THR A 74 19.20 -22.28 -5.02
N ALA A 75 19.85 -21.23 -5.53
CA ALA A 75 21.07 -21.36 -6.34
C ALA A 75 22.27 -21.89 -5.55
N TYR A 76 22.47 -21.40 -4.33
CA TYR A 76 23.51 -21.88 -3.43
C TYR A 76 23.30 -23.36 -3.08
N HIS A 77 22.06 -23.74 -2.72
CA HIS A 77 21.71 -25.14 -2.45
C HIS A 77 21.77 -26.04 -3.70
N ALA A 78 21.60 -25.48 -4.90
CA ALA A 78 21.82 -26.19 -6.16
C ALA A 78 23.30 -26.45 -6.48
N GLY A 79 24.24 -25.95 -5.66
CA GLY A 79 25.68 -26.12 -5.83
C GLY A 79 26.30 -25.12 -6.80
N VAL A 80 25.67 -23.97 -7.04
CA VAL A 80 26.24 -22.91 -7.87
C VAL A 80 27.21 -22.08 -7.03
N GLU A 81 28.51 -22.24 -7.26
CA GLU A 81 29.58 -21.48 -6.60
C GLU A 81 29.62 -20.02 -7.10
N GLY A 82 30.10 -19.09 -6.26
CA GLY A 82 30.23 -17.66 -6.60
C GLY A 82 28.99 -16.78 -6.33
N VAL A 83 27.90 -17.38 -5.86
CA VAL A 83 26.62 -16.70 -5.61
C VAL A 83 26.69 -15.87 -4.31
N ALA A 84 27.25 -16.41 -3.23
CA ALA A 84 27.16 -15.85 -1.88
C ALA A 84 27.76 -14.44 -1.68
N GLU A 85 28.81 -14.05 -2.42
CA GLU A 85 29.52 -12.77 -2.18
C GLU A 85 28.79 -11.53 -2.77
N SER A 86 27.85 -11.71 -3.68
CA SER A 86 27.08 -10.60 -4.28
C SER A 86 25.84 -10.18 -3.49
N TYR A 87 25.47 -10.84 -2.38
CA TYR A 87 24.13 -10.67 -1.79
C TYR A 87 23.92 -9.44 -0.91
N ILE A 88 24.93 -9.01 -0.16
CA ILE A 88 24.77 -7.87 0.76
C ILE A 88 24.69 -6.53 0.00
N TYR A 89 25.35 -6.42 -1.15
CA TYR A 89 25.36 -5.19 -1.95
C TYR A 89 24.13 -5.05 -2.87
N THR A 90 23.55 -6.17 -3.30
CA THR A 90 22.42 -6.20 -4.24
C THR A 90 21.09 -5.80 -3.57
N CYS A 91 20.83 -6.21 -2.33
CA CYS A 91 19.53 -5.99 -1.67
C CYS A 91 19.14 -4.51 -1.49
N LEU A 92 20.10 -3.62 -1.20
CA LEU A 92 19.82 -2.19 -1.01
C LEU A 92 19.83 -1.41 -2.34
N LEU A 93 20.68 -1.83 -3.28
CA LEU A 93 20.98 -1.09 -4.51
C LEU A 93 20.05 -1.49 -5.69
N VAL A 94 19.56 -2.74 -5.71
CA VAL A 94 18.62 -3.23 -6.75
C VAL A 94 17.17 -2.81 -6.47
N SER A 95 16.75 -2.79 -5.21
CA SER A 95 15.39 -2.40 -4.80
C SER A 95 15.00 -0.97 -5.18
N VAL A 96 15.96 -0.07 -5.43
CA VAL A 96 15.70 1.35 -5.78
C VAL A 96 15.93 1.65 -7.26
N PHE A 97 16.75 0.87 -7.99
CA PHE A 97 17.25 1.32 -9.30
C PHE A 97 17.16 0.32 -10.46
N PHE A 98 16.96 -0.99 -10.27
CA PHE A 98 17.62 -1.93 -11.20
C PHE A 98 16.89 -3.20 -11.66
N SER A 99 15.58 -3.38 -11.48
CA SER A 99 14.90 -4.58 -12.05
C SER A 99 14.71 -4.55 -13.58
N THR A 100 14.96 -3.42 -14.26
CA THR A 100 14.70 -3.32 -15.71
C THR A 100 15.93 -3.23 -16.61
N ILE A 101 17.13 -2.96 -16.10
CA ILE A 101 18.28 -2.61 -16.95
C ILE A 101 19.42 -3.64 -16.93
N PHE A 102 19.58 -4.45 -15.88
CA PHE A 102 20.72 -5.39 -15.80
C PHE A 102 20.29 -6.79 -15.38
N ARG A 103 19.74 -7.52 -16.33
CA ARG A 103 19.92 -8.97 -16.37
C ARG A 103 20.66 -9.33 -17.65
N SER A 104 21.90 -8.86 -17.73
CA SER A 104 22.90 -9.27 -18.72
C SER A 104 24.26 -9.37 -18.04
N THR A 105 24.36 -10.28 -17.07
CA THR A 105 25.63 -10.95 -16.81
C THR A 105 25.41 -12.40 -17.22
N THR A 106 26.28 -12.86 -18.10
CA THR A 106 26.25 -14.21 -18.68
C THR A 106 26.39 -15.24 -17.57
N PHE A 107 25.26 -15.65 -16.99
CA PHE A 107 25.20 -16.79 -16.09
C PHE A 107 25.50 -18.03 -16.93
N SER A 108 26.54 -18.76 -16.56
CA SER A 108 26.83 -20.04 -17.20
C SER A 108 25.71 -21.01 -16.83
N GLU A 109 24.70 -21.14 -17.69
CA GLU A 109 23.59 -22.11 -17.61
C GLU A 109 24.03 -23.58 -17.49
N ARG A 110 25.34 -23.84 -17.45
CA ARG A 110 25.99 -25.14 -17.49
C ARG A 110 26.27 -25.78 -16.12
N ALA A 111 26.00 -25.10 -15.00
CA ALA A 111 26.27 -25.65 -13.66
C ALA A 111 25.09 -26.40 -13.01
N VAL A 112 23.83 -26.19 -13.47
CA VAL A 112 22.66 -26.81 -12.84
C VAL A 112 22.44 -28.23 -13.39
N ARG A 113 22.83 -29.22 -12.58
CA ARG A 113 22.97 -30.64 -12.93
C ARG A 113 21.66 -31.42 -13.15
N SER A 114 20.49 -30.87 -12.77
CA SER A 114 19.20 -31.59 -12.89
C SER A 114 18.03 -30.68 -13.26
N ARG A 115 17.01 -31.24 -13.94
CA ARG A 115 15.77 -30.50 -14.31
C ARG A 115 15.01 -29.98 -13.08
N GLY A 116 15.06 -30.68 -11.95
CA GLY A 116 14.36 -30.29 -10.72
C GLY A 116 14.88 -28.99 -10.12
N TRP A 117 16.20 -28.78 -10.13
CA TRP A 117 16.80 -27.54 -9.62
C TRP A 117 16.47 -26.31 -10.47
N LYS A 118 16.22 -26.49 -11.78
CA LYS A 118 15.74 -25.40 -12.64
C LYS A 118 14.33 -24.96 -12.24
N THR A 119 13.44 -25.92 -12.00
CA THR A 119 12.07 -25.62 -11.53
C THR A 119 12.07 -25.03 -10.13
N ALA A 120 12.91 -25.54 -9.22
CA ALA A 120 13.02 -25.01 -7.87
C ALA A 120 13.52 -23.55 -7.85
N MET A 121 14.47 -23.21 -8.72
CA MET A 121 15.00 -21.85 -8.85
C MET A 121 13.97 -20.90 -9.44
N ALA A 122 13.24 -21.30 -10.49
CA ALA A 122 12.15 -20.50 -11.05
C ALA A 122 10.99 -20.29 -10.05
N LEU A 123 10.69 -21.30 -9.23
CA LEU A 123 9.62 -21.23 -8.24
C LEU A 123 10.02 -20.47 -6.95
N ALA A 124 11.31 -20.27 -6.69
CA ALA A 124 11.81 -19.72 -5.42
C ALA A 124 11.24 -18.34 -5.10
N GLY A 125 11.27 -17.44 -6.08
CA GLY A 125 10.73 -16.09 -5.96
C GLY A 125 9.20 -16.06 -5.77
N PRO A 126 8.41 -16.64 -6.69
CA PRO A 126 6.97 -16.74 -6.54
C PRO A 126 6.53 -17.42 -5.23
N ALA A 127 7.22 -18.48 -4.80
CA ALA A 127 6.94 -19.17 -3.54
C ALA A 127 7.14 -18.27 -2.32
N THR A 128 8.18 -17.43 -2.33
CA THR A 128 8.44 -16.47 -1.25
C THR A 128 7.34 -15.40 -1.17
N ASN A 129 6.88 -14.91 -2.32
CA ASN A 129 5.77 -13.97 -2.38
C ASN A 129 4.46 -14.60 -1.86
N LEU A 130 4.16 -15.86 -2.23
CA LEU A 130 3.03 -16.58 -1.66
C LEU A 130 3.15 -16.77 -0.15
N LEU A 131 4.33 -17.13 0.35
CA LEU A 131 4.56 -17.32 1.78
C LEU A 131 4.36 -16.01 2.56
N LEU A 132 4.86 -14.90 2.04
CA LEU A 132 4.66 -13.57 2.63
C LEU A 132 3.19 -13.13 2.61
N GLY A 133 2.48 -13.39 1.50
CA GLY A 133 1.04 -13.14 1.40
C GLY A 133 0.21 -13.97 2.39
N MET A 134 0.54 -15.26 2.54
CA MET A 134 -0.09 -16.15 3.51
C MET A 134 0.19 -15.72 4.96
N LEU A 135 1.44 -15.39 5.29
CA LEU A 135 1.82 -14.91 6.61
C LEU A 135 1.12 -13.58 6.94
N GLY A 136 1.07 -12.65 5.98
CA GLY A 136 0.32 -11.40 6.12
C GLY A 136 -1.15 -11.67 6.37
N SER A 137 -1.79 -12.53 5.58
CA SER A 137 -3.21 -12.89 5.74
C SER A 137 -3.49 -13.49 7.12
N PHE A 138 -2.60 -14.37 7.60
CA PHE A 138 -2.67 -14.91 8.95
C PHE A 138 -2.59 -13.81 10.02
N CYS A 139 -1.66 -12.85 9.90
CA CYS A 139 -1.56 -11.72 10.80
C CYS A 139 -2.83 -10.85 10.81
N VAL A 140 -3.43 -10.59 9.65
CA VAL A 140 -4.73 -9.86 9.57
C VAL A 140 -5.83 -10.65 10.24
N GLN A 141 -5.90 -11.96 10.00
CA GLN A 141 -6.92 -12.82 10.60
C GLN A 141 -6.83 -12.83 12.13
N VAL A 142 -5.61 -12.96 12.67
CA VAL A 142 -5.35 -12.88 14.11
C VAL A 142 -5.73 -11.50 14.65
N TYR A 143 -5.40 -10.43 13.94
CA TYR A 143 -5.77 -9.09 14.34
C TYR A 143 -7.30 -8.93 14.42
N ILE A 144 -8.04 -9.33 13.37
CA ILE A 144 -9.50 -9.22 13.33
C ILE A 144 -10.14 -10.00 14.47
N LEU A 145 -9.61 -11.20 14.76
CA LEU A 145 -10.07 -12.02 15.88
C LEU A 145 -9.91 -11.29 17.22
N VAL A 146 -8.74 -10.69 17.48
CA VAL A 146 -8.48 -9.93 18.72
C VAL A 146 -9.30 -8.63 18.77
N ALA A 147 -9.42 -7.91 17.65
CA ALA A 147 -10.17 -6.67 17.57
C ALA A 147 -11.68 -6.86 17.72
N SER A 148 -12.22 -8.03 17.39
CA SER A 148 -13.63 -8.36 17.63
C SER A 148 -14.03 -8.28 19.11
N ALA A 149 -13.07 -8.44 20.03
CA ALA A 149 -13.29 -8.30 21.46
C ALA A 149 -13.33 -6.83 21.94
N ASN A 150 -12.75 -5.88 21.19
CA ASN A 150 -12.73 -4.46 21.51
C ASN A 150 -12.87 -3.64 20.21
N PRO A 151 -14.08 -3.20 19.83
CA PRO A 151 -14.33 -2.45 18.60
C PRO A 151 -13.72 -1.05 18.71
N SER A 152 -12.41 -0.99 18.50
CA SER A 152 -11.63 0.23 18.34
C SER A 152 -11.48 0.50 16.84
N ILE A 153 -11.29 1.78 16.50
CA ILE A 153 -11.06 2.24 15.13
C ILE A 153 -9.95 1.39 14.50
N ILE A 154 -10.19 0.85 13.30
CA ILE A 154 -9.20 0.03 12.57
C ILE A 154 -7.90 0.83 12.46
N PRO A 155 -6.79 0.36 13.04
CA PRO A 155 -5.54 1.08 13.02
C PRO A 155 -5.00 1.10 11.58
N LEU A 156 -4.55 2.28 11.15
CA LEU A 156 -3.98 2.56 9.82
C LEU A 156 -3.01 1.49 9.28
N PRO A 157 -2.13 0.84 10.08
CA PRO A 157 -1.20 -0.17 9.58
C PRO A 157 -1.86 -1.40 8.93
N ILE A 158 -3.08 -1.77 9.33
CA ILE A 158 -3.77 -2.95 8.76
C ILE A 158 -4.14 -2.72 7.30
N ILE A 159 -4.56 -1.50 6.96
CA ILE A 159 -4.89 -1.15 5.59
C ILE A 159 -3.65 -1.36 4.70
N GLY A 160 -2.49 -0.88 5.17
CA GLY A 160 -1.23 -1.10 4.45
C GLY A 160 -0.82 -2.57 4.38
N LEU A 161 -1.11 -3.36 5.43
CA LEU A 161 -0.84 -4.79 5.44
C LEU A 161 -1.75 -5.56 4.46
N ILE A 162 -3.01 -5.17 4.31
CA ILE A 162 -3.94 -5.71 3.29
C ILE A 162 -3.43 -5.37 1.89
N CYS A 163 -3.01 -4.13 1.64
CA CYS A 163 -2.40 -3.73 0.37
C CYS A 163 -1.13 -4.55 0.07
N PHE A 164 -0.27 -4.75 1.06
CA PHE A 164 0.92 -5.59 0.95
C PHE A 164 0.55 -7.03 0.58
N ILE A 165 -0.41 -7.65 1.27
CA ILE A 165 -0.89 -9.02 0.96
C ILE A 165 -1.32 -9.12 -0.51
N PHE A 166 -2.14 -8.18 -0.97
CA PHE A 166 -2.60 -8.13 -2.36
C PHE A 166 -1.41 -8.05 -3.34
N LEU A 167 -0.45 -7.17 -3.08
CA LEU A 167 0.72 -7.01 -3.93
C LEU A 167 1.59 -8.27 -3.96
N GLN A 168 1.74 -8.99 -2.84
CA GLN A 168 2.49 -10.25 -2.80
C GLN A 168 1.81 -11.35 -3.62
N PHE A 169 0.49 -11.50 -3.52
CA PHE A 169 -0.24 -12.46 -4.35
C PHE A 169 -0.16 -12.10 -5.83
N MET A 170 -0.34 -10.83 -6.19
CA MET A 170 -0.22 -10.38 -7.57
C MET A 170 1.19 -10.58 -8.12
N SER A 171 2.22 -10.28 -7.33
CA SER A 171 3.62 -10.51 -7.70
C SER A 171 3.91 -12.00 -7.91
N ALA A 172 3.38 -12.88 -7.07
CA ALA A 172 3.48 -14.32 -7.27
C ALA A 172 2.80 -14.79 -8.57
N VAL A 173 1.59 -14.28 -8.87
CA VAL A 173 0.87 -14.61 -10.11
C VAL A 173 1.64 -14.12 -11.33
N VAL A 174 2.08 -12.86 -11.33
CA VAL A 174 2.84 -12.27 -12.45
C VAL A 174 4.12 -13.05 -12.69
N ASN A 175 4.85 -13.42 -11.62
CA ASN A 175 6.08 -14.20 -11.72
C ASN A 175 5.85 -15.71 -11.97
N LEU A 176 4.60 -16.16 -12.14
CA LEU A 176 4.27 -17.52 -12.59
C LEU A 176 3.77 -17.54 -14.05
N ILE A 177 3.46 -16.37 -14.63
CA ILE A 177 3.04 -16.29 -16.01
C ILE A 177 4.30 -16.36 -16.89
N PRO A 178 4.37 -17.29 -17.85
CA PRO A 178 5.52 -17.45 -18.74
C PRO A 178 5.56 -16.34 -19.81
N PHE A 179 5.77 -15.09 -19.40
CA PHE A 179 6.17 -14.00 -20.28
C PHE A 179 7.65 -13.72 -20.06
N PRO A 180 8.52 -13.77 -21.08
CA PRO A 180 9.90 -13.29 -20.93
C PRO A 180 9.83 -11.77 -20.66
N PRO A 181 10.34 -11.18 -19.55
CA PRO A 181 11.40 -11.59 -18.61
C PRO A 181 10.91 -11.83 -17.16
N LEU A 182 9.82 -12.58 -16.98
CA LEU A 182 9.28 -13.01 -15.68
C LEU A 182 9.82 -14.42 -15.37
N GLU A 183 10.11 -14.70 -14.09
CA GLU A 183 10.80 -15.91 -13.58
C GLU A 183 10.21 -17.27 -14.01
#